data_AF-A0A3D6E1X2-F1
#
_entry.id   AF-A0A3D6E1X2-F1
#
_cell.length_a   1.000
_cell.length_b   1.000
_cell.length_c   1.000
_cell.angle_alpha   90.00
_cell.angle_beta   90.00
_cell.angle_gamma   90.00
#
_symmetry.space_group_name_H-M   'P 1'
#
loop_
_entity.id
_entity.type
_entity.pdbx_description
1 polymer ?
#
loop_
_entity_poly.entity_id
_entity_poly.type
_entity_poly.pdbx_seq_one_letter_code
_entity_poly.pdbx_strand_id
1 'polypeptide(L)' 'MGGMIRQLTERDYRDSEWCDNGKGCCAACDAYALTRDEYVEHAGKSYRMVYFLKFAESRTGRLVLIVSCHTSH' A
#
# COMPACT_ATOMS: atom_id res chain seq x y z
N MET A 1 1.35 5.35 -9.81
CA MET A 1 2.09 4.50 -8.85
C MET A 1 3.50 5.01 -8.54
N GLY A 2 4.38 5.21 -9.53
CA GLY A 2 5.78 5.60 -9.26
C GLY A 2 5.98 6.83 -8.36
N GLY A 3 5.10 7.84 -8.45
CA GLY A 3 5.15 9.02 -7.59
C GLY A 3 4.73 8.78 -6.12
N MET A 4 3.93 7.73 -5.84
CA MET A 4 3.47 7.41 -4.48
C MET A 4 4.56 6.65 -3.71
N ILE A 5 5.21 5.68 -4.35
CA ILE A 5 6.29 4.88 -3.76
C ILE A 5 7.44 5.79 -3.31
N ARG A 6 7.74 6.83 -4.08
CA ARG A 6 8.81 7.81 -3.76
C ARG A 6 8.51 8.71 -2.56
N GLN A 7 7.27 8.69 -2.06
CA GLN A 7 6.87 9.46 -0.87
C GLN A 7 6.92 8.63 0.41
N LEU A 8 7.07 7.31 0.30
CA LEU A 8 7.18 6.46 1.48
C LEU A 8 8.44 6.82 2.27
N THR A 9 8.25 6.89 3.58
CA THR A 9 9.31 7.08 4.57
C THR A 9 9.27 5.93 5.57
N GLU A 10 10.29 5.85 6.44
CA GLU A 10 10.33 4.89 7.54
C GLU A 10 9.13 5.01 8.49
N ARG A 11 8.49 6.19 8.55
CA ARG A 11 7.30 6.41 9.39
C ARG A 11 6.05 5.77 8.84
N ASP A 12 6.02 5.50 7.54
CA ASP A 12 4.89 4.86 6.87
C ASP A 12 4.98 3.33 7.00
N TYR A 13 6.14 2.78 7.38
CA TYR A 13 6.32 1.35 7.63
C TYR A 13 5.47 0.91 8.83
N ARG A 14 4.78 -0.22 8.66
CA ARG A 14 3.93 -0.80 9.69
C ARG A 14 4.52 -2.07 10.28
N ASP A 15 4.80 -3.06 9.42
CA ASP A 15 5.31 -4.35 9.86
C ASP A 15 5.80 -5.20 8.68
N SER A 16 6.57 -6.25 8.97
CA SER A 16 6.90 -7.32 8.04
C SER A 16 5.98 -8.51 8.35
N GLU A 17 5.23 -8.98 7.37
CA GLU A 17 4.22 -10.02 7.56
C GLU A 17 4.31 -11.10 6.47
N TRP A 18 3.63 -12.23 6.71
CA TRP A 18 3.40 -13.24 5.68
C TRP A 18 2.04 -12.99 5.04
N CYS A 19 2.06 -12.63 3.76
CA CYS A 19 0.86 -12.44 2.95
C CYS A 19 0.46 -13.78 2.31
N ASP A 20 -0.74 -14.28 2.62
CA ASP A 20 -1.35 -15.42 1.90
C ASP A 20 -2.43 -14.92 0.92
N ASN A 21 -2.47 -15.50 -0.27
CA ASN A 21 -3.43 -15.13 -1.32
C ASN A 21 -4.70 -16.01 -1.38
N GLY A 22 -4.92 -16.86 -0.37
CA GLY A 22 -6.03 -17.81 -0.30
C GLY A 22 -5.93 -18.99 -1.28
N LYS A 23 -4.86 -19.09 -2.05
CA LYS A 23 -4.61 -20.15 -3.04
C LYS A 23 -3.37 -20.98 -2.70
N GLY A 24 -2.94 -20.95 -1.44
CA GLY A 24 -1.77 -21.68 -0.95
C GLY A 24 -0.43 -21.05 -1.32
N CYS A 25 -0.41 -19.80 -1.78
CA CYS A 25 0.82 -19.04 -1.99
C CYS A 25 0.99 -18.01 -0.89
N CYS A 26 2.00 -18.24 -0.04
CA CYS A 26 2.49 -17.25 0.92
C CYS A 26 3.73 -16.52 0.36
N ALA A 27 3.81 -15.23 0.62
CA ALA A 27 4.98 -14.41 0.35
C ALA A 27 5.31 -13.54 1.57
N ALA A 28 6.59 -13.41 1.88
CA ALA A 28 7.04 -12.42 2.85
C ALA A 28 6.82 -11.02 2.25
N CYS A 29 6.28 -10.11 3.05
CA CYS A 29 5.92 -8.78 2.58
C CYS A 29 6.16 -7.72 3.66
N ASP A 30 6.59 -6.54 3.22
CA ASP A 30 6.64 -5.35 4.07
C ASP A 30 5.41 -4.48 3.81
N ALA A 31 4.73 -4.09 4.88
CA ALA A 31 3.50 -3.32 4.85
C ALA A 31 3.74 -1.85 5.23
N TYR A 32 3.10 -0.95 4.49
CA TYR A 32 3.16 0.49 4.67
C TYR A 32 1.76 1.11 4.68
N ALA A 33 1.58 2.22 5.37
CA ALA A 33 0.37 3.04 5.35
C ALA A 33 0.72 4.50 5.09
N LEU A 34 0.41 4.98 3.89
CA LEU A 34 0.65 6.34 3.44
C LEU A 34 -0.64 7.17 3.50
N THR A 35 -0.61 8.27 4.25
CA THR A 35 -1.74 9.21 4.33
C THR A 35 -1.53 10.37 3.36
N ARG A 36 -2.54 10.69 2.55
CA ARG A 36 -2.50 11.79 1.57
C ARG A 36 -3.81 12.57 1.59
N ASP A 37 -3.72 13.88 1.40
CA ASP A 37 -4.89 14.69 1.11
C ASP A 37 -5.07 14.75 -0.42
N GLU A 38 -6.16 14.19 -0.93
CA GLU A 38 -6.46 14.10 -2.35
C GLU A 38 -7.72 14.86 -2.72
N TYR A 39 -7.63 15.69 -3.75
CA TYR A 39 -8.78 16.40 -4.29
C TYR A 39 -9.61 15.47 -5.17
N VAL A 40 -10.89 15.30 -4.83
CA VAL A 40 -11.83 14.48 -5.58
C VAL A 40 -12.71 15.42 -6.41
N GLU A 41 -12.39 15.54 -7.70
CA GLU A 41 -13.07 16.44 -8.66
C GLU A 41 -14.59 16.28 -8.61
N HIS A 42 -15.09 15.04 -8.59
CA HIS A 42 -16.53 14.76 -8.58
C HIS A 42 -17.24 15.22 -7.30
N ALA A 43 -16.51 15.32 -6.19
CA ALA A 43 -17.03 15.81 -4.92
C ALA A 43 -16.72 17.29 -4.66
N GLY A 44 -15.90 17.90 -5.52
CA GLY A 44 -15.47 19.30 -5.41
C GLY A 44 -14.65 19.63 -4.16
N LYS A 45 -14.05 18.62 -3.50
CA LYS A 45 -13.32 18.84 -2.24
C LYS A 45 -12.19 17.83 -2.02
N SER A 46 -11.29 18.18 -1.09
CA SER A 46 -10.21 17.30 -0.64
C SER A 46 -10.67 16.31 0.43
N TYR A 47 -10.14 15.10 0.37
CA TYR A 47 -10.32 14.06 1.35
C TYR A 47 -8.96 13.55 1.82
N ARG A 48 -8.89 13.22 3.10
CA ARG A 48 -7.78 12.45 3.64
C ARG A 48 -7.98 10.98 3.29
N MET A 49 -7.04 10.43 2.52
CA MET A 49 -7.03 9.06 2.05
C MET A 49 -5.87 8.31 2.68
N VAL A 50 -6.09 7.06 3.06
CA VAL A 50 -5.03 6.17 3.54
C VAL A 50 -4.81 5.06 2.53
N TYR A 51 -3.60 5.03 1.97
CA TYR A 51 -3.13 4.02 1.04
C TYR A 51 -2.31 2.98 1.79
N PHE A 52 -2.68 1.72 1.68
CA PHE A 52 -1.89 0.62 2.22
C PHE A 52 -1.12 -0.04 1.08
N LEU A 53 0.20 -0.06 1.21
CA LEU A 53 1.10 -0.65 0.22
C LEU A 53 1.75 -1.89 0.84
N LYS A 54 1.77 -3.00 0.12
CA LYS A 54 2.56 -4.18 0.49
C LYS A 54 3.54 -4.52 -0.62
N PHE A 55 4.81 -4.64 -0.28
CA PHE A 55 5.87 -5.10 -1.18
C PHE A 55 6.20 -6.53 -0.81
N ALA A 56 5.86 -7.48 -1.68
CA ALA A 56 6.10 -8.90 -1.43
C ALA A 56 7.13 -9.46 -2.41
N GLU A 57 8.04 -10.30 -1.92
CA GLU A 57 8.95 -11.03 -2.78
C GLU A 57 8.39 -12.42 -3.08
N SER A 58 8.16 -12.71 -4.37
CA SER A 58 7.80 -14.07 -4.78
C SER A 58 9.01 -15.01 -4.72
N ARG A 59 8.78 -16.33 -4.67
CA ARG A 59 9.85 -17.34 -4.75
C ARG A 59 10.72 -17.26 -6.02
N THR A 60 10.29 -16.49 -7.02
CA THR A 60 11.04 -16.26 -8.27
C THR A 60 11.87 -14.96 -8.24
N GLY A 61 11.93 -14.26 -7.10
CA GLY A 61 12.62 -12.97 -6.95
C GLY A 61 11.86 -11.78 -7.56
N ARG A 62 10.64 -12.00 -8.06
CA ARG A 62 9.78 -10.90 -8.56
C ARG A 62 9.08 -10.21 -7.41
N LEU A 63 9.09 -8.88 -7.44
CA LEU A 63 8.40 -8.03 -6.48
C LEU A 63 6.92 -7.85 -6.89
N VAL A 64 6.01 -8.09 -5.95
CA VAL A 64 4.57 -7.87 -6.09
C VAL A 64 4.19 -6.66 -5.25
N LEU A 65 3.53 -5.68 -5.88
CA LEU A 65 2.97 -4.52 -5.19
C LEU A 65 1.46 -4.70 -5.06
N ILE A 66 0.97 -4.65 -3.82
CA ILE A 66 -0.47 -4.61 -3.53
C ILE A 66 -0.78 -3.22 -3.01
N VAL A 67 -1.81 -2.58 -3.56
CA VAL A 67 -2.29 -1.28 -3.08
C VAL A 67 -3.79 -1.36 -2.80
N SER A 68 -4.18 -0.97 -1.59
CA SER A 68 -5.57 -0.67 -1.27
C SER A 68 -5.71 0.78 -0.80
N CYS A 69 -6.90 1.34 -0.94
CA CYS A 69 -7.23 2.68 -0.47
C CYS A 69 -8.49 2.59 0.38
N HIS A 70 -8.44 3.22 1.55
CA HIS A 70 -9.59 3.40 2.41
C HIS A 70 -9.80 4.89 2.64
N THR A 71 -11.04 5.35 2.46
CA THR A 71 -11.44 6.68 2.91
C THR A 71 -11.35 6.70 4.44
N SER A 72 -10.60 7.64 5.02
CA SER A 72 -10.67 7.83 6.47
C SER A 72 -12.10 8.26 6.80
N HIS A 73 -12.73 7.49 7.68
CA HIS A 73 -14.14 7.64 8.05
C HIS A 73 -14.41 8.96 8.78
#